data_AF-A0AAV1QMI5-F1
#
_entry.id   AF-A0AAV1QMI5-F1
#
_cell.length_a   1.000
_cell.length_b   1.000
_cell.length_c   1.000
_cell.angle_alpha   90.00
_cell.angle_beta   90.00
_cell.angle_gamma   90.00
#
_symmetry.space_group_name_H-M   'P 1'
#
loop_
_entity.id
_entity.type
_entity.pdbx_description
1 polymer ?
#
loop_
_entity_poly.entity_id
_entity_poly.type
_entity_poly.pdbx_seq_one_letter_code
_entity_poly.pdbx_strand_id
1 'polypeptide(L)'
;DCSRMNLEQKIISGSYPPVSDHYSKELCYLLAQLLKHDPTQRPTVSSILDERFLSCRIQRITGQSETFMISEEKIQKKRLEEDK
;
A
#
# COMPACT_ATOMS: atom_id res chain seq x y z
N ASP A 1 31.15 -2.82 -6.41
CA ASP A 1 31.45 -2.64 -4.97
C ASP A 1 30.97 -1.26 -4.53
N CYS A 2 29.83 -1.19 -3.84
CA CYS A 2 29.16 0.07 -3.44
C CYS A 2 29.72 0.67 -2.13
N SER A 3 30.85 0.18 -1.63
CA SER A 3 31.46 0.63 -0.37
C SER A 3 32.01 2.06 -0.41
N ARG A 4 32.26 2.64 -1.59
CA ARG A 4 32.89 3.96 -1.76
C ARG A 4 32.01 5.05 -2.40
N MET A 5 30.73 4.78 -2.63
CA MET A 5 29.80 5.77 -3.20
C MET A 5 29.18 6.62 -2.10
N ASN A 6 29.10 7.93 -2.33
CA ASN A 6 28.39 8.86 -1.46
C ASN A 6 26.87 8.61 -1.53
N LEU A 7 26.12 9.09 -0.53
CA LEU A 7 24.69 8.78 -0.36
C LEU A 7 23.84 9.25 -1.55
N GLU A 8 24.10 10.44 -2.07
CA GLU A 8 23.41 11.01 -3.22
C GLU A 8 23.55 10.13 -4.46
N GLN A 9 24.73 9.55 -4.68
CA GLN A 9 24.99 8.65 -5.79
C GLN A 9 24.27 7.31 -5.61
N LYS A 10 24.21 6.79 -4.36
CA LYS A 10 23.45 5.58 -4.05
C LYS A 10 21.96 5.76 -4.31
N ILE A 11 21.39 6.90 -3.93
CA ILE A 11 19.99 7.24 -4.17
C ILE A 11 19.70 7.34 -5.67
N ILE A 12 20.52 8.07 -6.42
CA ILE A 12 20.37 8.19 -7.88
C ILE A 12 20.52 6.82 -8.56
N SER A 13 21.43 5.97 -8.08
CA SER A 13 21.61 4.63 -8.64
C SER A 13 20.46 3.66 -8.33
N GLY A 14 19.63 3.96 -7.32
CA GLY A 14 18.59 3.04 -6.84
C GLY A 14 19.12 1.73 -6.26
N SER A 15 20.43 1.62 -6.00
CA SER A 15 21.04 0.42 -5.42
C SER A 15 20.88 0.42 -3.91
N TYR A 16 20.16 -0.59 -3.41
CA TYR A 16 20.03 -0.86 -1.99
C TYR A 16 20.23 -2.36 -1.74
N PRO A 17 20.74 -2.76 -0.55
CA PRO A 17 20.85 -4.17 -0.19
C PRO A 17 19.47 -4.86 -0.23
N PRO A 18 19.39 -6.15 -0.61
CA PRO A 18 18.14 -6.87 -0.56
C PRO A 18 17.55 -6.87 0.86
N VAL A 19 16.22 -6.75 0.94
CA VAL A 19 15.51 -6.87 2.21
C VAL A 19 15.68 -8.29 2.75
N SER A 20 15.85 -8.43 4.07
CA SER A 20 16.00 -9.73 4.71
C SER A 20 14.83 -10.66 4.42
N ASP A 21 15.13 -11.93 4.12
CA ASP A 21 14.14 -13.00 3.89
C ASP A 21 13.34 -13.37 5.16
N HIS A 22 13.67 -12.78 6.30
CA HIS A 22 12.89 -12.92 7.53
C HIS A 22 11.48 -12.34 7.41
N TYR A 23 11.28 -11.37 6.52
CA TYR A 23 10.00 -10.70 6.32
C TYR A 23 9.10 -11.42 5.31
N SER A 24 7.81 -11.06 5.29
CA SER A 24 6.88 -11.60 4.29
C SER A 24 7.27 -11.14 2.88
N LYS A 25 7.04 -12.00 1.89
CA LYS A 25 7.31 -11.68 0.48
C LYS A 25 6.55 -10.45 0.02
N GLU A 26 5.31 -10.28 0.48
CA GLU A 26 4.45 -9.13 0.18
C GLU A 26 5.07 -7.82 0.67
N LEU A 27 5.66 -7.81 1.87
CA LEU A 27 6.35 -6.64 2.41
C LEU A 27 7.63 -6.32 1.65
N CYS A 28 8.45 -7.33 1.36
CA CYS A 28 9.67 -7.16 0.58
C CYS A 28 9.36 -6.62 -0.83
N TYR A 29 8.29 -7.11 -1.45
CA TYR A 29 7.82 -6.64 -2.75
C TYR A 29 7.33 -5.19 -2.70
N LEU A 30 6.52 -4.83 -1.70
CA LEU A 30 6.07 -3.44 -1.50
C LEU A 30 7.27 -2.49 -1.35
N LEU A 31 8.25 -2.85 -0.52
CA LEU A 31 9.47 -2.04 -0.35
C LEU A 31 10.22 -1.84 -1.67
N ALA A 32 10.32 -2.89 -2.49
CA ALA A 32 10.96 -2.79 -3.79
C ALA A 32 10.22 -1.86 -4.77
N GLN A 33 8.88 -1.82 -4.70
CA GLN A 33 8.07 -0.89 -5.47
C GLN A 33 8.23 0.57 -5.01
N LEU A 34 8.34 0.81 -3.71
CA LEU A 34 8.53 2.15 -3.13
C LEU A 34 9.89 2.76 -3.48
N LEU A 35 10.93 1.93 -3.51
CA LEU A 35 12.30 2.34 -3.77
C LEU A 35 12.66 2.32 -5.26
N LYS A 36 11.66 2.27 -6.17
CA LYS A 36 11.92 2.37 -7.61
C LYS A 36 12.47 3.75 -7.99
N HIS A 37 13.48 3.73 -8.86
CA HIS A 37 14.09 4.92 -9.43
C HIS A 37 13.06 5.78 -10.19
N ASP A 38 12.29 5.15 -11.08
CA ASP A 38 11.22 5.82 -11.83
C ASP A 38 10.04 6.15 -10.91
N PRO A 39 9.70 7.45 -10.73
CA PRO A 39 8.59 7.87 -9.88
C PRO A 39 7.22 7.41 -10.39
N THR A 40 7.04 7.22 -11.70
CA THR A 40 5.76 6.79 -12.29
C THR A 40 5.45 5.33 -12.01
N GLN A 41 6.49 4.55 -11.72
CA GLN A 41 6.38 3.13 -11.37
C GLN A 41 6.10 2.90 -9.88
N ARG A 42 6.10 3.97 -9.07
CA ARG A 42 5.80 3.87 -7.65
C ARG A 42 4.29 3.78 -7.46
N PRO A 43 3.83 2.91 -6.55
CA PRO A 43 2.41 2.83 -6.24
C PRO A 43 1.95 4.11 -5.55
N THR A 44 0.69 4.47 -5.80
CA THR A 44 0.05 5.58 -5.08
C THR A 44 -0.22 5.19 -3.63
N VAL A 45 -0.40 6.17 -2.76
CA VAL A 45 -0.78 5.92 -1.36
C VAL A 45 -2.06 5.08 -1.27
N SER A 46 -3.07 5.36 -2.10
CA SER A 46 -4.29 4.57 -2.12
C SER A 46 -4.00 3.10 -2.44
N SER A 47 -3.24 2.83 -3.50
CA SER A 47 -2.89 1.46 -3.90
C SER A 47 -2.10 0.71 -2.83
N ILE A 48 -1.23 1.40 -2.08
CA ILE A 48 -0.50 0.81 -0.94
C ILE A 48 -1.48 0.43 0.18
N LEU A 49 -2.42 1.30 0.52
CA LEU A 49 -3.37 1.06 1.60
C LEU A 49 -4.40 -0.05 1.27
N ASP A 50 -4.62 -0.30 -0.03
CA ASP A 50 -5.49 -1.37 -0.52
C ASP A 50 -4.86 -2.77 -0.40
N GLU A 51 -3.54 -2.87 -0.19
CA GLU A 51 -2.86 -4.14 0.04
C GLU A 51 -3.44 -4.89 1.24
N ARG A 52 -3.73 -6.19 1.09
CA ARG A 52 -4.50 -6.97 2.08
C ARG A 52 -3.91 -6.92 3.49
N PHE A 53 -2.58 -7.02 3.60
CA PHE A 53 -1.90 -7.03 4.89
C PHE A 53 -1.93 -5.65 5.59
N LEU A 54 -2.10 -4.57 4.84
CA LEU A 54 -2.26 -3.21 5.37
C LEU A 54 -3.72 -2.89 5.65
N SER A 55 -4.62 -3.15 4.71
CA SER A 55 -6.05 -2.87 4.85
C SER A 55 -6.65 -3.55 6.09
N CYS A 56 -6.33 -4.82 6.34
CA CYS A 56 -6.77 -5.51 7.56
C CYS A 56 -6.24 -4.84 8.85
N ARG A 57 -5.01 -4.32 8.83
CA ARG A 57 -4.43 -3.65 10.01
C ARG A 57 -5.02 -2.27 10.22
N ILE A 58 -5.23 -1.53 9.14
CA ILE A 58 -5.82 -0.19 9.13
C ILE A 58 -7.25 -0.25 9.67
N GLN A 59 -8.09 -1.17 9.20
CA GLN A 59 -9.45 -1.38 9.71
C GLN A 59 -9.48 -1.55 11.23
N ARG A 60 -8.52 -2.31 11.77
CA ARG A 60 -8.39 -2.52 13.23
C ARG A 60 -7.92 -1.28 13.99
N ILE A 61 -7.11 -0.41 13.37
CA ILE A 61 -6.59 0.82 13.99
C ILE A 61 -7.61 1.95 13.92
N THR A 62 -8.27 2.12 12.78
CA THR A 62 -9.25 3.18 12.54
C THR A 62 -10.62 2.85 13.11
N GLY A 63 -10.82 1.65 13.67
CA GLY A 63 -12.06 1.22 14.30
C GLY A 63 -13.22 1.03 13.31
N GLN A 64 -12.95 1.10 12.00
CA GLN A 64 -13.95 0.88 10.96
C GLN A 64 -14.20 -0.61 10.80
N SER A 65 -14.95 -1.17 11.74
CA SER A 65 -15.34 -2.58 11.73
C SER A 65 -16.44 -2.89 10.71
N GLU A 66 -17.15 -1.90 10.13
CA GLU A 66 -18.37 -2.17 9.33
C GLU A 66 -18.67 -1.17 8.19
N THR A 67 -17.87 -0.11 8.00
CA THR A 67 -18.29 1.06 7.19
C THR A 67 -18.47 0.78 5.69
N PHE A 68 -17.69 -0.12 5.10
CA PHE A 68 -17.81 -0.43 3.66
C PHE A 68 -18.93 -1.43 3.33
N MET A 69 -19.35 -2.26 4.27
CA MET A 69 -20.54 -3.11 4.08
C MET A 69 -21.83 -2.30 4.28
N ILE A 70 -21.82 -1.34 5.22
CA ILE A 70 -22.96 -0.46 5.48
C ILE A 70 -23.22 0.53 4.33
N SER A 71 -22.20 0.95 3.57
CA SER A 71 -22.41 1.92 2.48
C SER A 71 -23.18 1.32 1.31
N GLU A 72 -22.86 0.10 0.86
CA GLU A 72 -23.57 -0.53 -0.27
C GLU A 72 -25.02 -0.89 0.09
N GLU A 73 -25.27 -1.46 1.28
CA GLU A 73 -26.64 -1.78 1.72
C GLU A 73 -27.49 -0.51 1.91
N LYS A 74 -26.92 0.58 2.44
CA LYS A 74 -27.64 1.86 2.58
C LYS A 74 -27.95 2.49 1.23
N ILE A 75 -27.03 2.42 0.27
CA ILE A 75 -27.26 2.93 -1.09
C ILE A 75 -28.36 2.10 -1.79
N GLN A 76 -28.40 0.79 -1.57
CA GLN A 76 -29.41 -0.09 -2.17
C GLN A 76 -30.81 0.11 -1.57
N LYS A 77 -30.92 0.29 -0.25
CA LYS A 77 -32.21 0.58 0.40
C LYS A 77 -32.78 1.95 -0.01
N LYS A 78 -31.92 2.96 -0.18
CA LYS A 78 -32.36 4.30 -0.59
C LYS A 78 -32.99 4.31 -1.99
N ARG A 79 -32.42 3.54 -2.93
CA ARG A 79 -32.99 3.37 -4.28
C ARG A 79 -34.35 2.67 -4.29
N LEU A 80 -34.61 1.78 -3.34
CA LEU A 80 -35.89 1.04 -3.25
C LEU A 80 -36.99 1.83 -2.52
N GLU A 81 -36.64 2.81 -1.69
CA GLU A 81 -37.60 3.70 -1.03
C GLU A 81 -38.02 4.90 -1.91
N GLU A 82 -37.22 5.29 -2.90
CA GLU A 82 -37.54 6.38 -3.83
C GLU A 82 -38.55 5.99 -4.94
N ASP A 83 -38.82 4.69 -5.12
CA ASP A 83 -39.77 4.16 -6.10
C ASP A 83 -41.17 3.81 -5.50
N LYS A 84 -41.46 4.22 -4.27
CA LYS A 84 -42.77 4.05 -3.59
C LYS A 84 -43.43 5.37 -3.27
#